data_AF-A0A2V8WZE5-F1
#
_entry.id   AF-A0A2V8WZE5-F1
#
_cell.length_a   1.000
_cell.length_b   1.000
_cell.length_c   1.000
_cell.angle_alpha   90.00
_cell.angle_beta   90.00
_cell.angle_gamma   90.00
#
_symmetry.space_group_name_H-M   'P 1'
#
loop_
_entity.id
_entity.type
_entity.pdbx_description
1 polymer ?
#
loop_
_entity_poly.entity_id
_entity_poly.type
_entity_poly.pdbx_seq_one_letter_code
_entity_poly.pdbx_strand_id
1 'polypeptide(L)'
;MGQEGKDIMSCGRMENRILPYVDGRLKEGERRDVEKHLATCAACQLRVNEFRAVNVLLDEMPVIEPSAAFDIRMHARVAAEPVKQSWWGWFAPSPRVVLAASMLLLATVWMGSRPADSSLSAVDIDKINQNMQVLENYDVISDFAPLSELPQPVQADDADANSNQTM
;
A
#
# COMPACT_ATOMS: atom_id res chain seq x y z
N MET A 1 6.90 -5.20 -27.87
CA MET A 1 6.90 -3.76 -28.24
C MET A 1 5.44 -3.30 -28.14
N GLY A 2 4.87 -2.99 -26.98
CA GLY A 2 5.21 -1.84 -26.13
C GLY A 2 4.45 -0.60 -26.59
N GLN A 3 3.11 -0.61 -26.57
CA GLN A 3 2.29 0.58 -26.82
C GLN A 3 1.81 1.16 -25.49
N GLU A 4 2.61 2.06 -24.94
CA GLU A 4 2.17 3.03 -23.94
C GLU A 4 1.24 4.03 -24.64
N GLY A 5 -0.04 3.67 -24.72
CA GLY A 5 -1.09 4.55 -25.20
C GLY A 5 -1.31 5.69 -24.21
N LYS A 6 -0.61 6.79 -24.39
CA LYS A 6 -0.95 8.08 -23.79
C LYS A 6 -2.41 8.37 -24.13
N ASP A 7 -3.29 8.35 -23.13
CA ASP A 7 -4.75 8.52 -23.26
C ASP A 7 -5.10 9.83 -24.01
N ILE A 8 -5.25 9.73 -25.32
CA ILE A 8 -5.81 10.81 -26.14
C ILE A 8 -7.31 10.60 -26.17
N MET A 9 -8.07 11.54 -25.61
CA MET A 9 -9.53 11.53 -25.68
C MET A 9 -9.97 11.64 -27.14
N SER A 10 -10.72 10.64 -27.61
CA SER A 10 -11.29 10.59 -28.96
C SER A 10 -12.72 11.14 -28.98
N CYS A 11 -13.18 11.60 -30.14
CA CYS A 11 -14.56 12.11 -30.31
C CYS A 11 -15.62 11.05 -29.95
N GLY A 12 -15.38 9.77 -30.25
CA GLY A 12 -16.31 8.70 -29.86
C GLY A 12 -16.36 8.47 -28.35
N ARG A 13 -15.25 8.67 -27.64
CA ARG A 13 -15.21 8.58 -26.17
C ARG A 13 -15.90 9.80 -25.52
N MET A 14 -15.97 10.94 -26.21
CA MET A 14 -16.61 12.15 -25.70
C MET A 14 -18.12 12.00 -25.50
N GLU A 15 -18.82 11.21 -26.32
CA GLU A 15 -20.28 11.08 -26.27
C GLU A 15 -20.79 10.71 -24.86
N ASN A 16 -20.12 9.75 -24.21
CA ASN A 16 -20.46 9.32 -22.84
C ASN A 16 -19.93 10.24 -21.73
N ARG A 17 -19.18 11.28 -22.07
CA ARG A 17 -18.55 12.21 -21.13
C ARG A 17 -19.13 13.62 -21.16
N ILE A 18 -19.94 13.96 -22.17
CA ILE A 18 -20.57 15.28 -22.30
C ILE A 18 -21.48 15.58 -21.11
N LEU A 19 -22.46 14.71 -20.80
CA LEU A 19 -23.40 14.94 -19.69
C LEU A 19 -22.68 15.02 -18.32
N PRO A 20 -21.83 14.05 -17.93
CA PRO A 20 -21.06 14.16 -16.69
C PRO A 20 -20.16 15.41 -16.61
N TYR A 21 -19.65 15.88 -17.75
CA TYR A 21 -18.86 17.11 -17.83
C TYR A 21 -19.72 18.35 -17.60
N VAL A 22 -20.87 18.44 -18.27
CA VAL A 22 -21.82 19.55 -18.14
C VAL A 22 -22.39 19.61 -16.71
N ASP A 23 -22.69 18.46 -16.11
CA ASP A 23 -23.22 18.35 -14.74
C ASP A 23 -22.15 18.51 -13.65
N GLY A 24 -20.86 18.65 -14.01
CA GLY A 24 -19.76 18.79 -13.04
C GLY A 24 -19.46 17.51 -12.23
N ARG A 25 -19.82 16.33 -12.75
CA ARG A 25 -19.71 15.03 -12.06
C ARG A 25 -18.43 14.26 -12.39
N LEU A 26 -17.57 14.79 -13.27
CA LEU A 26 -16.29 14.18 -13.62
C LEU A 26 -15.23 14.40 -12.55
N LYS A 27 -14.33 13.42 -12.38
CA LYS A 27 -13.12 13.60 -11.58
C LYS A 27 -12.18 14.60 -12.25
N GLU A 28 -11.30 15.24 -11.49
CA GLU A 28 -10.40 16.27 -12.02
C GLU A 28 -9.56 15.81 -13.23
N GLY A 29 -9.02 14.58 -13.19
CA GLY A 29 -8.26 14.02 -14.30
C GLY A 29 -9.09 13.90 -15.57
N GLU A 30 -10.29 13.31 -15.46
CA GLU A 30 -11.22 13.15 -16.57
C GLU A 30 -11.68 14.50 -17.14
N ARG A 31 -11.94 15.48 -16.26
CA ARG A 31 -12.30 16.84 -16.66
C ARG A 31 -11.19 17.49 -17.49
N ARG A 32 -9.94 17.39 -17.05
CA ARG A 32 -8.78 17.95 -17.79
C ARG A 32 -8.64 17.31 -19.16
N ASP A 33 -8.90 16.01 -19.29
CA ASP A 33 -8.78 15.32 -20.57
C ASP A 33 -9.91 15.71 -21.54
N VAL A 34 -11.13 15.92 -21.03
CA VAL A 34 -12.23 16.52 -21.81
C VAL A 34 -11.86 17.92 -22.26
N GLU A 35 -11.33 18.78 -21.39
CA GLU A 35 -10.96 20.16 -21.72
C GLU A 35 -9.88 20.25 -22.79
N LYS A 36 -8.85 19.39 -22.73
CA LYS A 36 -7.84 19.29 -23.79
C LYS A 36 -8.46 18.92 -25.14
N HIS A 37 -9.42 17.99 -25.13
CA HIS A 37 -10.11 17.60 -26.35
C HIS A 37 -11.00 18.73 -26.89
N LEU A 38 -11.75 19.40 -26.00
CA LEU A 38 -12.58 20.54 -26.38
C LEU A 38 -11.73 21.68 -26.95
N ALA A 39 -10.51 21.91 -26.46
CA ALA A 39 -9.62 22.94 -27.03
C ALA A 39 -9.24 22.70 -28.51
N THR A 40 -9.37 21.47 -29.01
CA THR A 40 -8.93 21.09 -30.37
C THR A 40 -10.07 20.62 -31.28
N CYS A 41 -11.24 20.29 -30.74
CA CYS A 41 -12.36 19.72 -31.49
C CYS A 41 -13.63 20.59 -31.43
N ALA A 42 -13.86 21.40 -32.47
CA ALA A 42 -15.03 22.28 -32.58
C ALA A 42 -16.37 21.53 -32.60
N ALA A 43 -16.42 20.31 -33.16
CA ALA A 43 -17.63 19.50 -33.17
C ALA A 43 -18.06 19.09 -31.74
N CYS A 44 -17.11 18.71 -30.88
CA CYS A 44 -17.40 18.38 -29.49
C CYS A 44 -17.73 19.62 -28.66
N GLN A 45 -17.13 20.78 -28.95
CA GLN A 45 -17.52 22.05 -28.34
C GLN A 45 -18.98 22.38 -28.63
N LEU A 46 -19.41 22.26 -29.90
CA LEU A 46 -20.78 22.53 -30.30
C LEU A 46 -21.77 21.65 -29.51
N ARG A 47 -21.52 20.34 -29.45
CA ARG A 47 -22.37 19.41 -28.69
C ARG A 47 -22.45 19.77 -27.21
N VAL A 48 -21.32 20.08 -26.56
CA VAL A 48 -21.32 20.51 -25.16
C VAL A 48 -22.16 21.78 -24.95
N ASN A 49 -22.08 22.73 -25.88
CA ASN A 49 -22.85 23.97 -25.79
C ASN A 49 -24.34 23.74 -25.98
N GLU A 50 -24.76 22.83 -26.85
CA GLU A 50 -26.16 22.41 -26.99
C GLU A 50 -26.73 21.89 -25.67
N PHE A 51 -26.01 20.99 -24.99
CA PHE A 51 -26.43 20.48 -23.68
C PHE A 51 -26.45 21.58 -22.59
N ARG A 52 -25.48 22.50 -22.60
CA ARG A 52 -25.49 23.65 -21.68
C ARG A 52 -26.71 24.55 -21.91
N ALA A 53 -27.09 24.78 -23.17
CA ALA A 53 -28.27 25.58 -23.49
C ALA A 53 -29.56 24.92 -22.99
N VAL A 54 -29.67 23.59 -23.07
CA VAL A 54 -30.78 22.85 -22.48
C VAL A 54 -30.81 23.02 -20.96
N ASN A 55 -29.66 22.93 -20.27
CA ASN A 55 -29.61 23.13 -18.83
C ASN A 55 -30.05 24.53 -18.41
N VAL A 56 -29.66 25.58 -19.14
CA VAL A 56 -30.14 26.95 -18.87
C VAL A 56 -31.66 27.03 -18.93
N LEU A 57 -32.28 26.36 -19.91
CA LEU A 57 -33.74 26.34 -20.04
C LEU A 57 -34.42 25.55 -18.92
N LEU A 58 -33.77 24.49 -18.42
CA LEU A 58 -34.26 23.73 -17.27
C LEU A 58 -34.14 24.53 -15.96
N ASP A 59 -33.10 25.36 -15.82
CA ASP A 59 -32.91 26.22 -14.65
C ASP A 59 -33.98 27.31 -14.54
N GLU A 60 -34.66 27.66 -15.62
CA GLU A 60 -35.81 28.60 -15.62
C GLU A 60 -37.09 27.99 -15.04
N MET A 61 -37.14 26.67 -14.83
CA MET A 61 -38.33 26.02 -14.28
C MET A 61 -38.56 26.45 -12.82
N PRO A 62 -39.84 26.59 -12.42
CA PRO A 62 -40.16 26.97 -11.04
C PRO A 62 -39.64 25.91 -10.06
N VAL A 63 -38.94 26.37 -9.03
CA VAL A 63 -38.47 25.50 -7.95
C VAL A 63 -39.69 25.02 -7.16
N ILE A 64 -39.87 23.70 -7.13
CA ILE A 64 -40.92 23.06 -6.32
C ILE A 64 -40.36 22.88 -4.91
N GLU A 65 -40.94 23.56 -3.93
CA GLU A 65 -40.55 23.34 -2.53
C GLU A 65 -40.92 21.91 -2.08
N PRO A 66 -39.99 21.18 -1.43
CA PRO A 66 -40.29 19.89 -0.86
C PRO A 66 -41.25 20.02 0.33
N SER A 67 -42.10 19.00 0.55
CA SER A 67 -42.95 18.97 1.74
C SER A 67 -42.11 18.95 3.03
N ALA A 68 -42.59 19.61 4.09
CA ALA A 68 -41.92 19.59 5.40
C ALA A 68 -41.66 18.16 5.93
N ALA A 69 -42.58 17.22 5.67
CA ALA A 69 -42.42 15.83 6.05
C ALA A 69 -41.27 15.13 5.29
N PHE A 70 -41.04 15.49 4.02
CA PHE A 70 -39.89 15.00 3.26
C PHE A 70 -38.59 15.56 3.81
N ASP A 71 -38.57 16.86 4.09
CA ASP A 71 -37.38 17.57 4.57
C ASP A 71 -36.88 17.00 5.91
N ILE A 72 -37.81 16.78 6.86
CA ILE A 72 -37.51 16.13 8.14
C ILE A 72 -36.91 14.73 7.93
N ARG A 73 -37.48 13.91 7.03
CA ARG A 73 -36.97 12.55 6.76
C ARG A 73 -35.61 12.57 6.09
N MET A 74 -35.38 13.52 5.19
CA MET A 74 -34.09 13.71 4.52
C MET A 74 -33.02 14.09 5.55
N HIS A 75 -33.28 15.11 6.36
CA HIS A 75 -32.37 15.53 7.43
C HIS A 75 -32.09 14.41 8.43
N ALA A 76 -33.11 13.66 8.85
CA ALA A 76 -32.93 12.51 9.73
C ALA A 76 -32.04 11.42 9.10
N ARG A 77 -32.18 11.17 7.79
CA ARG A 77 -31.35 10.19 7.07
C ARG A 77 -29.91 10.65 6.91
N VAL A 78 -29.70 11.93 6.57
CA VAL A 78 -28.35 12.52 6.47
C VAL A 78 -27.65 12.50 7.84
N ALA A 79 -28.37 12.81 8.92
CA ALA A 79 -27.82 12.77 10.27
C ALA A 79 -27.53 11.35 10.77
N ALA A 80 -28.27 10.35 10.28
CA ALA A 80 -28.06 8.94 10.60
C ALA A 80 -26.93 8.30 9.78
N GLU A 81 -26.45 8.95 8.72
CA GLU A 81 -25.36 8.41 7.93
C GLU A 81 -24.06 8.48 8.74
N PRO A 82 -23.38 7.34 8.99
CA PRO A 82 -22.18 7.34 9.80
C PRO A 82 -21.15 8.21 9.10
N VAL A 83 -20.81 9.34 9.72
CA VAL A 83 -19.73 10.21 9.26
C VAL A 83 -18.53 9.30 9.08
N LYS A 84 -18.05 9.15 7.83
CA LYS A 84 -16.94 8.24 7.50
C LYS A 84 -15.84 8.53 8.49
N GLN A 85 -15.67 7.64 9.47
CA GLN A 85 -14.65 7.84 10.47
C GLN A 85 -13.34 7.82 9.72
N SER A 86 -12.74 9.00 9.61
CA SER A 86 -11.42 9.15 9.05
C SER A 86 -10.55 8.12 9.75
N TRP A 87 -9.70 7.41 9.00
CA TRP A 87 -8.68 6.53 9.56
C TRP A 87 -7.84 7.22 10.66
N TRP A 88 -7.77 8.56 10.65
CA TRP A 88 -7.21 9.41 11.72
C TRP A 88 -8.03 9.50 13.00
N GLY A 89 -9.32 9.16 12.97
CA GLY A 89 -10.19 9.08 14.14
C GLY A 89 -9.76 7.99 15.12
N TRP A 90 -9.06 6.95 14.66
CA TRP A 90 -8.39 5.98 15.54
C TRP A 90 -7.18 6.57 16.27
N PHE A 91 -6.53 7.57 15.66
CA PHE A 91 -5.44 8.34 16.28
C PHE A 91 -5.93 9.50 17.14
N ALA A 92 -7.25 9.68 17.32
CA ALA A 92 -7.77 10.65 18.27
C ALA A 92 -7.22 10.32 19.67
N PRO A 93 -6.42 11.21 20.28
CA PRO A 93 -5.75 10.90 21.53
C PRO A 93 -6.80 10.82 22.63
N SER A 94 -7.18 9.60 23.01
CA SER A 94 -7.90 9.41 24.27
C SER A 94 -6.97 9.87 25.41
N PRO A 95 -7.51 10.46 26.48
CA PRO A 95 -6.70 10.97 27.59
C PRO A 95 -5.80 9.89 28.21
N ARG A 96 -6.18 8.60 28.10
CA ARG A 96 -5.39 7.46 28.56
C ARG A 96 -4.14 7.20 27.71
N VAL A 97 -4.22 7.40 26.40
CA VAL A 97 -3.08 7.20 25.48
C VAL A 97 -2.04 8.30 25.68
N VAL A 98 -2.47 9.55 25.92
CA VAL A 98 -1.56 10.67 26.24
C VAL A 98 -0.78 10.39 27.52
N LEU A 99 -1.45 9.90 28.56
CA LEU A 99 -0.80 9.57 29.83
C LEU A 99 0.22 8.43 29.68
N ALA A 100 -0.15 7.33 29.00
CA ALA A 100 0.74 6.21 28.77
C ALA A 100 1.98 6.59 27.93
N ALA A 101 1.79 7.38 26.87
CA ALA A 101 2.89 7.87 26.05
C ALA A 101 3.83 8.79 26.84
N SER A 102 3.29 9.68 27.68
CA SER A 102 4.10 10.56 28.53
C SER A 102 4.91 9.78 29.57
N MET A 103 4.33 8.74 30.20
CA MET A 103 5.06 7.84 31.11
C MET A 103 6.18 7.07 30.40
N LEU A 104 5.95 6.57 29.18
CA LEU A 104 6.99 5.88 28.39
C LEU A 104 8.13 6.82 28.00
N LEU A 105 7.83 8.06 27.61
CA LEU A 105 8.85 9.07 27.32
C LEU A 105 9.66 9.41 28.58
N LEU A 106 9.00 9.60 29.72
CA LEU A 106 9.68 9.82 31.00
C LEU A 106 10.55 8.61 31.39
N ALA A 107 10.05 7.38 31.22
CA ALA A 107 10.79 6.16 31.56
C ALA A 107 12.00 5.94 30.64
N THR A 108 11.88 6.20 29.33
CA THR A 108 12.99 6.08 28.37
C THR A 108 14.07 7.12 28.62
N VAL A 109 13.69 8.39 28.86
CA VAL A 109 14.62 9.45 29.26
C VAL A 109 15.31 9.07 30.57
N TRP A 110 14.54 8.60 31.56
CA TRP A 110 15.09 8.21 32.85
C TRP A 110 16.07 7.03 32.74
N MET A 111 15.73 6.00 31.95
CA MET A 111 16.60 4.84 31.71
C MET A 111 17.89 5.23 30.98
N GLY A 112 17.82 6.14 30.00
CA GLY A 112 19.00 6.64 29.29
C GLY A 112 19.87 7.58 30.14
N SER A 113 19.29 8.22 31.15
CA SER A 113 20.02 9.05 32.12
C SER A 113 20.67 8.27 33.26
N ARG A 114 20.42 6.96 33.38
CA ARG A 114 21.13 6.13 34.36
C ARG A 114 22.58 6.00 33.91
N PRO A 115 23.57 6.35 34.76
CA PRO A 115 24.97 6.10 34.45
C PRO A 115 25.14 4.60 34.19
N ALA A 116 25.74 4.27 33.05
CA ALA A 116 26.03 2.90 32.70
C ALA A 116 27.14 2.38 33.64
N ASP A 117 26.77 1.82 34.79
CA ASP A 117 27.69 1.15 35.72
C ASP A 117 28.22 -0.20 35.17
N SER A 118 28.21 -0.38 33.86
CA SER A 118 28.71 -1.57 33.17
C SER A 118 29.90 -1.21 32.29
N SER A 119 30.92 -0.61 32.89
CA SER A 119 32.26 -0.65 32.31
C SER A 119 32.91 -1.99 32.71
N LEU A 120 33.01 -2.92 31.77
CA LEU A 120 34.05 -3.94 31.84
C LEU A 120 35.38 -3.21 32.07
N SER A 121 36.01 -3.45 33.21
CA SER A 121 37.28 -2.80 33.53
C SER A 121 38.38 -3.38 32.64
N ALA A 122 39.47 -2.64 32.44
CA ALA A 122 40.63 -3.14 31.68
C ALA A 122 41.14 -4.50 32.21
N VAL A 123 40.93 -4.76 33.50
CA VAL A 123 41.23 -6.05 34.17
C VAL A 123 40.31 -7.18 33.68
N ASP A 124 39.05 -6.89 33.40
CA ASP A 124 38.10 -7.88 32.89
C ASP A 124 38.43 -8.26 31.43
N ILE A 125 38.90 -7.29 30.64
CA ILE A 125 39.35 -7.52 29.26
C ILE A 125 40.66 -8.32 29.23
N ASP A 126 41.59 -8.02 30.14
CA ASP A 126 42.86 -8.75 30.27
C ASP A 126 42.63 -10.23 30.64
N LYS A 127 41.70 -10.51 31.56
CA LYS A 127 41.29 -11.88 31.89
C LYS A 127 40.68 -12.64 30.71
N ILE A 128 39.88 -11.98 29.88
CA ILE A 128 39.29 -12.61 28.68
C ILE A 128 40.38 -12.97 27.68
N ASN A 129 41.37 -12.09 27.47
CA ASN A 129 42.48 -12.32 26.55
C ASN A 129 43.46 -13.40 27.03
N GLN A 130 43.71 -13.51 28.35
CA GLN A 130 44.54 -14.59 28.89
C GLN A 130 43.94 -15.97 28.64
N ASN A 131 42.60 -16.10 28.64
CA ASN A 131 41.92 -17.37 28.39
C ASN A 131 41.80 -17.74 26.89
N MET A 132 42.28 -16.91 25.97
CA MET A 132 42.27 -17.20 24.52
C MET A 132 43.40 -18.13 24.05
N GLN A 133 44.41 -18.42 24.89
CA GLN A 133 45.52 -19.33 24.54
C GLN A 133 45.12 -20.82 24.38
N VAL A 134 43.83 -21.15 24.48
CA VAL A 134 43.34 -22.53 24.29
C VAL A 134 43.01 -22.83 22.81
N LEU A 135 43.14 -21.86 21.89
CA LEU A 135 42.84 -22.03 20.45
C LEU A 135 44.08 -22.28 19.57
N GLU A 136 45.20 -22.77 20.11
CA GLU A 136 46.42 -23.04 19.33
C GLU A 136 46.31 -24.22 18.34
N ASN A 137 45.26 -25.04 18.39
CA ASN A 137 45.09 -26.19 17.50
C ASN A 137 44.04 -25.95 16.40
N TYR A 138 44.24 -24.94 15.56
CA TYR A 138 43.45 -24.75 14.33
C TYR A 138 43.78 -25.82 13.26
N ASP A 139 44.95 -26.45 13.35
CA ASP A 139 45.44 -27.45 12.40
C ASP A 139 44.67 -28.78 12.52
N VAL A 140 44.17 -29.10 13.72
CA VAL A 140 43.42 -30.35 13.98
C VAL A 140 42.00 -30.32 13.39
N ILE A 141 41.39 -29.13 13.26
CA ILE A 141 40.03 -28.97 12.72
C ILE A 141 40.07 -28.92 11.18
N SER A 142 41.25 -28.70 10.60
CA SER A 142 41.43 -28.53 9.15
C SER A 142 41.81 -29.83 8.44
N ASP A 143 42.14 -30.89 9.19
CA ASP A 143 42.52 -32.18 8.62
C ASP A 143 41.28 -33.02 8.25
N PHE A 144 40.65 -32.65 7.13
CA PHE A 144 39.52 -33.37 6.55
C PHE A 144 39.95 -34.59 5.72
N ALA A 145 41.24 -34.97 5.74
CA ALA A 145 41.77 -36.14 5.05
C ALA A 145 41.01 -37.45 5.34
N PRO A 146 40.49 -37.71 6.56
CA PRO A 146 39.76 -38.96 6.86
C PRO A 146 38.40 -39.08 6.16
N LEU A 147 37.78 -37.97 5.75
CA LEU A 147 36.44 -38.00 5.13
C LEU A 147 36.48 -38.34 3.63
N SER A 148 37.66 -38.27 3.00
CA SER A 148 37.86 -38.68 1.62
C SER A 148 37.90 -40.20 1.41
N GLU A 149 38.09 -40.98 2.48
CA GLU A 149 38.19 -42.45 2.43
C GLU A 149 36.88 -43.17 2.76
N LEU A 150 35.76 -42.46 2.86
CA LEU A 150 34.47 -43.12 3.00
C LEU A 150 34.16 -43.91 1.72
N PRO A 151 33.99 -45.25 1.80
CA PRO A 151 33.61 -46.04 0.65
C PRO A 151 32.27 -45.55 0.12
N GLN A 152 32.18 -45.37 -1.20
CA GLN A 152 30.97 -44.92 -1.87
C GLN A 152 29.81 -45.89 -1.55
N PRO A 153 28.59 -45.38 -1.31
CA PRO A 153 27.43 -46.23 -1.07
C PRO A 153 27.23 -47.16 -2.27
N VAL A 154 27.28 -48.46 -2.00
CA VAL A 154 26.90 -49.54 -2.91
C VAL A 154 25.55 -49.22 -3.57
N GLN A 155 25.56 -49.09 -4.89
CA GLN A 155 24.35 -48.96 -5.70
C GLN A 155 23.61 -50.29 -5.61
N ALA A 156 22.39 -50.25 -5.05
CA ALA A 156 21.51 -51.40 -5.01
C ALA A 156 21.13 -51.80 -6.45
N ASP A 157 21.31 -53.07 -6.76
CA ASP A 157 20.99 -53.73 -8.02
C ASP A 157 19.52 -53.50 -8.43
N ASP A 158 19.31 -52.85 -9.58
CA ASP A 158 18.06 -52.92 -10.35
C ASP A 158 18.36 -53.59 -11.69
N ALA A 159 18.31 -54.93 -11.74
CA ALA A 159 18.29 -55.69 -12.99
C ALA A 159 17.72 -57.11 -12.79
N ASP A 160 16.46 -57.22 -12.40
CA ASP A 160 15.65 -58.42 -12.64
C ASP A 160 14.21 -57.99 -12.99
N ALA A 161 13.95 -57.77 -14.28
CA ALA A 161 12.68 -58.09 -14.93
C ALA A 161 12.67 -57.73 -16.43
N ASN A 162 12.68 -58.79 -17.22
CA ASN A 162 11.87 -58.97 -18.44
C ASN A 162 12.43 -58.48 -19.78
N SER A 163 13.35 -59.29 -20.31
CA SER A 163 13.41 -59.58 -21.74
C SER A 163 12.63 -60.86 -22.06
N ASN A 164 11.47 -60.72 -22.72
CA ASN A 164 10.86 -61.68 -23.64
C ASN A 164 9.96 -60.86 -24.61
N GLN A 165 10.45 -60.56 -25.82
CA GLN A 165 10.24 -61.32 -27.06
C GLN A 165 8.83 -61.17 -27.66
N THR A 166 8.79 -60.38 -28.75
CA THR A 166 8.26 -60.69 -30.08
C THR A 166 7.36 -61.93 -30.28
N MET A 167 6.25 -61.70 -30.99
CA MET A 167 5.24 -62.61 -31.60
C MET A 167 4.07 -63.06 -30.72
#